data_AF-A0A951S237-F1
#
_entry.id   AF-A0A951S237-F1
#
_cell.length_a   1.000
_cell.length_b   1.000
_cell.length_c   1.000
_cell.angle_alpha   90.00
_cell.angle_beta   90.00
_cell.angle_gamma   90.00
#
_symmetry.space_group_name_H-M   'P 1'
#
loop_
_entity.id
_entity.type
_entity.pdbx_description
1 polymer ?
#
loop_
_entity_poly.entity_id
_entity_poly.type
_entity_poly.pdbx_seq_one_letter_code
_entity_poly.pdbx_strand_id
1 'polypeptide(L)'
;MKSFLIILLVIFSFLSFGQDGNNVLIVTKEGMKNIPAYIREGTVYFSLKDFADALVINYYYNEDAQKIELKFDRYSLKASAKNPFFILTEKNTSVQTVIQLPTSTYLINNKVFVPLKYGLSTLSLAYGKDLSFEAPNKILIGKVKDESITTETTGDFNITGIALDEKANGTLIRIKSNKRIPSYHSAFKNNTLILTFRKVKVDAEKVKFIGEEGVVRKIDAKNIGDDAVFEITVSKEYTTNEVINIEKSNDLQITIHNKLFKKNENINRLKDKWEFDVIVIDAGHGGKDAGAIGVNGAKEKDINLSIALKLGKLIEENMKDVKVVYTRKTDIFIDLYKRGKIANENNGKLFISIHCNSTPKKPTDANGFEVYLLRPGRTKEAIAIAEFENSVIQYEENPNRYEKLTDENFILVSMAHSSYMKYSEKFAEYLHKEFVKHPGLNSRGVKQAGFYVLVGASMPSVLIESGFLSNSGDAKHLSSDSGQQKFAEYVFNGIKKYRESYELEMQSE
;
A
#
# COMPACT_ATOMS: atom_id res chain seq x y z
N MET A 1 53.03 -33.75 -60.67
CA MET A 1 53.46 -33.39 -59.29
C MET A 1 53.14 -31.92 -59.04
N LYS A 2 52.58 -31.63 -57.87
CA LYS A 2 52.34 -30.31 -57.24
C LYS A 2 51.05 -29.57 -57.64
N SER A 3 49.98 -30.08 -57.04
CA SER A 3 48.85 -29.43 -56.35
C SER A 3 48.72 -27.90 -56.41
N PHE A 4 47.58 -27.46 -56.93
CA PHE A 4 47.01 -26.13 -56.72
C PHE A 4 46.39 -26.07 -55.31
N LEU A 5 46.86 -25.15 -54.47
CA LEU A 5 46.30 -24.88 -53.14
C LEU A 5 45.17 -23.85 -53.30
N ILE A 6 43.92 -24.31 -53.35
CA ILE A 6 42.73 -23.46 -53.24
C ILE A 6 42.49 -23.23 -51.74
N ILE A 7 42.76 -22.01 -51.28
CA ILE A 7 42.37 -21.57 -49.93
C ILE A 7 40.87 -21.23 -49.99
N LEU A 8 40.04 -22.18 -49.56
CA LEU A 8 38.61 -21.99 -49.33
C LEU A 8 38.44 -21.22 -48.01
N LEU A 9 38.18 -19.92 -48.12
CA LEU A 9 37.88 -19.07 -46.96
C LEU A 9 36.44 -19.34 -46.55
N VAL A 10 36.25 -20.32 -45.66
CA VAL A 10 34.95 -20.62 -45.03
C VAL A 10 34.62 -19.47 -44.09
N ILE A 11 33.81 -18.53 -44.57
CA ILE A 11 33.13 -17.56 -43.72
C ILE A 11 32.12 -18.38 -42.91
N PHE A 12 32.46 -18.69 -41.66
CA PHE A 12 31.50 -19.14 -40.67
C PHE A 12 30.54 -17.97 -40.41
N SER A 13 29.45 -17.90 -41.16
CA SER A 13 28.28 -17.15 -40.74
C SER A 13 27.74 -17.87 -39.50
N PHE A 14 28.15 -17.42 -38.32
CA PHE A 14 27.33 -17.59 -37.14
C PHE A 14 25.98 -16.96 -37.50
N LEU A 15 24.97 -17.81 -37.72
CA LEU A 15 23.58 -17.44 -37.54
C LEU A 15 23.43 -17.11 -36.06
N SER A 16 23.77 -15.88 -35.72
CA SER A 16 23.27 -15.21 -34.53
C SER A 16 21.76 -15.22 -34.69
N PHE A 17 21.06 -16.18 -34.09
CA PHE A 17 19.66 -15.98 -33.77
C PHE A 17 19.63 -14.75 -32.86
N GLY A 18 19.39 -13.58 -33.46
CA GLY A 18 19.00 -12.40 -32.71
C GLY A 18 17.74 -12.78 -31.95
N GLN A 19 17.87 -13.00 -30.65
CA GLN A 19 16.70 -13.16 -29.80
C GLN A 19 16.03 -11.80 -29.74
N ASP A 20 14.82 -11.72 -30.30
CA ASP A 20 13.94 -10.57 -30.13
C ASP A 20 13.76 -10.34 -28.62
N GLY A 21 14.35 -9.26 -28.10
CA GLY A 21 14.13 -8.77 -26.72
C GLY A 21 12.69 -8.32 -26.44
N ASN A 22 11.78 -8.56 -27.40
CA ASN A 22 10.39 -8.13 -27.40
C ASN A 22 9.40 -9.28 -27.09
N ASN A 23 9.88 -10.49 -26.78
CA ASN A 23 9.01 -11.63 -26.50
C ASN A 23 9.50 -12.48 -25.32
N VAL A 24 8.55 -13.09 -24.61
CA VAL A 24 8.77 -14.11 -23.58
C VAL A 24 8.15 -15.42 -24.07
N LEU A 25 8.92 -16.51 -23.96
CA LEU A 25 8.49 -17.85 -24.34
C LEU A 25 7.86 -18.56 -23.12
N ILE A 26 6.58 -18.87 -23.20
CA ILE A 26 5.89 -19.74 -22.23
C ILE A 26 6.04 -21.18 -22.69
N VAL A 27 6.64 -22.02 -21.83
CA VAL A 27 6.87 -23.44 -22.07
C VAL A 27 5.97 -24.26 -21.16
N THR A 28 5.09 -25.05 -21.78
CA THR A 28 4.18 -25.97 -21.10
C THR A 28 4.40 -27.40 -21.58
N LYS A 29 3.82 -28.40 -20.91
CA LYS A 29 3.83 -29.79 -21.39
C LYS A 29 3.11 -29.97 -22.74
N GLU A 30 2.21 -29.05 -23.07
CA GLU A 30 1.35 -29.09 -24.26
C GLU A 30 1.97 -28.33 -25.45
N GLY A 31 3.07 -27.60 -25.22
CA GLY A 31 3.77 -26.85 -26.26
C GLY A 31 4.34 -25.53 -25.76
N MET A 32 4.87 -24.76 -26.71
CA MET A 32 5.50 -23.46 -26.47
C MET A 32 4.72 -22.33 -27.13
N LYS A 33 4.55 -21.19 -26.44
CA LYS A 33 3.90 -20.00 -26.98
C LYS A 33 4.73 -18.75 -26.70
N ASN A 34 4.90 -17.90 -27.71
CA ASN A 34 5.52 -16.58 -27.52
C ASN A 34 4.46 -15.55 -27.14
N ILE A 35 4.77 -14.73 -26.14
CA ILE A 35 3.96 -13.58 -25.75
C ILE A 35 4.80 -12.30 -25.82
N PRO A 36 4.19 -11.13 -26.10
CA PRO A 36 4.92 -9.87 -26.10
C PRO A 36 5.55 -9.56 -24.74
N ALA A 37 6.78 -9.07 -24.78
CA ALA A 37 7.53 -8.61 -23.64
C ALA A 37 8.27 -7.30 -23.96
N TYR A 38 8.57 -6.51 -22.93
CA TYR A 38 9.32 -5.26 -23.08
C TYR A 38 10.36 -5.18 -21.98
N ILE A 39 11.55 -4.71 -22.31
CA ILE A 39 12.60 -4.45 -21.33
C ILE A 39 12.60 -2.95 -21.04
N ARG A 40 12.45 -2.59 -19.77
CA ARG A 40 12.57 -1.21 -19.30
C ARG A 40 13.38 -1.20 -18.02
N GLU A 41 14.46 -0.41 -18.04
CA GLU A 41 15.38 -0.26 -16.89
C GLU A 41 15.85 -1.63 -16.35
N GLY A 42 16.32 -2.50 -17.26
CA GLY A 42 16.81 -3.84 -16.90
C GLY A 42 15.73 -4.86 -16.52
N THR A 43 14.47 -4.44 -16.34
CA THR A 43 13.36 -5.33 -15.97
C THR A 43 12.56 -5.77 -17.21
N VAL A 44 12.34 -7.07 -17.34
CA VAL A 44 11.45 -7.66 -18.37
C VAL A 44 10.00 -7.54 -17.90
N TYR A 45 9.12 -7.03 -18.74
CA TYR A 45 7.69 -6.96 -18.52
C TYR A 45 6.97 -7.79 -19.55
N PHE A 46 5.88 -8.45 -19.16
CA PHE A 46 5.05 -9.23 -20.08
C PHE A 46 3.57 -8.92 -19.91
N SER A 47 2.82 -9.14 -20.98
CA SER A 47 1.38 -8.89 -21.05
C SER A 47 0.59 -9.95 -20.27
N LEU A 48 -0.16 -9.53 -19.24
CA LEU A 48 -1.06 -10.45 -18.52
C LEU A 48 -2.19 -10.98 -19.41
N LYS A 49 -2.66 -10.18 -20.38
CA LYS A 49 -3.66 -10.61 -21.35
C LYS A 49 -3.12 -11.72 -22.23
N ASP A 50 -1.94 -11.53 -22.83
CA ASP A 50 -1.36 -12.52 -23.74
C ASP A 50 -0.90 -13.77 -22.98
N PHE A 51 -0.47 -13.61 -21.72
CA PHE A 51 -0.22 -14.72 -20.81
C PHE A 51 -1.48 -15.55 -20.54
N ALA A 52 -2.62 -14.88 -20.28
CA ALA A 52 -3.90 -15.54 -20.09
C ALA A 52 -4.35 -16.27 -21.35
N ASP A 53 -4.26 -15.62 -22.51
CA ASP A 53 -4.56 -16.21 -23.83
C ASP A 53 -3.65 -17.42 -24.10
N ALA A 54 -2.37 -17.34 -23.75
CA ALA A 54 -1.41 -18.44 -23.93
C ALA A 54 -1.77 -19.67 -23.08
N LEU A 55 -2.24 -19.46 -21.85
CA LEU A 55 -2.56 -20.52 -20.90
C LEU A 55 -4.04 -20.87 -20.81
N VAL A 56 -4.87 -20.27 -21.68
CA VAL A 56 -6.34 -20.47 -21.70
C VAL A 56 -6.98 -20.12 -20.33
N ILE A 57 -6.47 -19.07 -19.69
CA ILE A 57 -7.01 -18.54 -18.43
C ILE A 57 -8.12 -17.54 -18.76
N ASN A 58 -9.29 -17.72 -18.16
CA ASN A 58 -10.37 -16.75 -18.28
C ASN A 58 -9.99 -15.42 -17.65
N TYR A 59 -10.33 -14.30 -18.31
CA TYR A 59 -10.08 -12.98 -17.74
C TYR A 59 -11.21 -12.00 -18.07
N TYR A 60 -11.31 -10.94 -17.26
CA TYR A 60 -12.09 -9.75 -17.55
C TYR A 60 -11.14 -8.58 -17.75
N TYR A 61 -11.34 -7.80 -18.81
CA TYR A 61 -10.58 -6.58 -19.07
C TYR A 61 -11.52 -5.39 -19.11
N ASN A 62 -11.21 -4.35 -18.35
CA ASN A 62 -11.89 -3.06 -18.40
C ASN A 62 -10.94 -2.04 -19.03
N GLU A 63 -11.28 -1.58 -20.23
CA GLU A 63 -10.44 -0.64 -20.98
C GLU A 63 -10.38 0.73 -20.30
N ASP A 64 -11.53 1.24 -19.83
CA ASP A 64 -11.64 2.56 -19.17
C ASP A 64 -10.84 2.60 -17.86
N ALA A 65 -10.95 1.56 -17.05
CA ALA A 65 -10.21 1.43 -15.80
C ALA A 65 -8.77 0.90 -16.01
N GLN A 66 -8.39 0.59 -17.25
CA GLN A 66 -7.10 0.01 -17.64
C GLN A 66 -6.70 -1.18 -16.76
N LYS A 67 -7.65 -2.07 -16.51
CA LYS A 67 -7.55 -3.11 -15.47
C LYS A 67 -7.86 -4.48 -16.04
N ILE A 68 -7.05 -5.46 -15.68
CA ILE A 68 -7.28 -6.87 -15.98
C ILE A 68 -7.54 -7.66 -14.70
N GLU A 69 -8.50 -8.58 -14.75
CA GLU A 69 -8.75 -9.58 -13.73
C GLU A 69 -8.62 -10.97 -14.35
N LEU A 70 -7.54 -11.69 -14.01
CA LEU A 70 -7.38 -13.11 -14.34
C LEU A 70 -8.19 -13.96 -13.35
N LYS A 71 -8.92 -14.94 -13.86
CA LYS A 71 -9.78 -15.83 -13.08
C LYS A 71 -9.19 -17.25 -13.10
N PHE A 72 -8.53 -17.61 -12.01
CA PHE A 72 -8.02 -18.97 -11.75
C PHE A 72 -9.02 -19.79 -10.94
N ASP A 73 -8.76 -21.07 -10.69
CA ASP A 73 -9.70 -21.94 -9.97
C ASP A 73 -9.96 -21.47 -8.53
N ARG A 74 -8.87 -21.21 -7.77
CA ARG A 74 -8.97 -20.77 -6.36
C ARG A 74 -8.94 -19.26 -6.18
N TYR A 75 -8.33 -18.53 -7.11
CA TYR A 75 -8.07 -17.10 -6.98
C TYR A 75 -8.58 -16.29 -8.18
N SER A 76 -8.86 -15.00 -7.96
CA SER A 76 -8.77 -14.02 -9.04
C SER A 76 -7.62 -13.06 -8.76
N LEU A 77 -6.86 -12.71 -9.80
CA LEU A 77 -5.76 -11.76 -9.72
C LEU A 77 -6.13 -10.51 -10.52
N LYS A 78 -6.24 -9.38 -9.84
CA LYS A 78 -6.44 -8.07 -10.48
C LYS A 78 -5.13 -7.34 -10.58
N ALA A 79 -4.87 -6.77 -11.75
CA ALA A 79 -3.79 -5.82 -11.97
C ALA A 79 -4.35 -4.61 -12.74
N SER A 80 -4.05 -3.42 -12.26
CA SER A 80 -4.34 -2.19 -13.01
C SER A 80 -3.05 -1.73 -13.70
N ALA A 81 -3.15 -1.08 -14.86
CA ALA A 81 -1.99 -0.44 -15.48
C ALA A 81 -1.48 0.74 -14.64
N LYS A 82 -0.17 1.02 -14.72
CA LYS A 82 0.49 2.13 -14.01
C LYS A 82 0.22 2.09 -12.51
N ASN A 83 0.10 0.88 -11.99
CA ASN A 83 -0.22 0.60 -10.60
C ASN A 83 0.64 -0.60 -10.18
N PRO A 84 1.56 -0.44 -9.22
CA PRO A 84 2.47 -1.49 -8.83
C PRO A 84 1.81 -2.52 -7.89
N PHE A 85 0.51 -2.78 -8.01
CA PHE A 85 -0.19 -3.72 -7.13
C PHE A 85 -0.91 -4.79 -7.91
N PHE A 86 -0.78 -6.01 -7.39
CA PHE A 86 -1.72 -7.09 -7.61
C PHE A 86 -2.70 -7.16 -6.45
N ILE A 87 -3.97 -7.40 -6.76
CA ILE A 87 -4.98 -7.75 -5.77
C ILE A 87 -5.36 -9.20 -6.03
N LEU A 88 -4.88 -10.08 -5.17
CA LEU A 88 -5.20 -11.50 -5.21
C LEU A 88 -6.43 -11.75 -4.32
N THR A 89 -7.53 -12.19 -4.90
CA THR A 89 -8.77 -12.50 -4.18
C THR A 89 -8.98 -14.00 -4.15
N GLU A 90 -9.03 -14.62 -2.97
CA GLU A 90 -9.41 -16.03 -2.83
C GLU A 90 -10.92 -16.17 -3.03
N LYS A 91 -11.37 -16.96 -4.00
CA LYS A 91 -12.79 -17.01 -4.41
C LYS A 91 -13.72 -17.54 -3.32
N ASN A 92 -13.29 -18.55 -2.57
CA ASN A 92 -14.12 -19.20 -1.56
C ASN A 92 -14.34 -18.31 -0.32
N THR A 93 -13.32 -17.56 0.06
CA THR A 93 -13.33 -16.74 1.29
C THR A 93 -13.57 -15.27 1.01
N SER A 94 -13.47 -14.83 -0.25
CA SER A 94 -13.45 -13.43 -0.68
C SER A 94 -12.34 -12.60 -0.02
N VAL A 95 -11.32 -13.24 0.56
CA VAL A 95 -10.17 -12.58 1.18
C VAL A 95 -9.30 -11.96 0.10
N GLN A 96 -8.94 -10.69 0.27
CA GLN A 96 -8.07 -9.98 -0.65
C GLN A 96 -6.69 -9.80 -0.03
N THR A 97 -5.66 -10.16 -0.79
CA THR A 97 -4.27 -9.91 -0.47
C THR A 97 -3.73 -8.91 -1.49
N VAL A 98 -3.28 -7.76 -1.02
CA VAL A 98 -2.64 -6.74 -1.87
C VAL A 98 -1.14 -7.06 -1.90
N ILE A 99 -0.61 -7.25 -3.10
CA ILE A 99 0.79 -7.61 -3.33
C ILE A 99 1.44 -6.51 -4.13
N GLN A 100 2.47 -5.90 -3.54
CA GLN A 100 3.22 -4.83 -4.18
C GLN A 100 4.34 -5.38 -5.08
N LEU A 101 4.34 -4.93 -6.32
CA LEU A 101 5.39 -5.11 -7.32
C LEU A 101 6.50 -4.06 -7.09
N PRO A 102 7.76 -4.37 -7.44
CA PRO A 102 8.88 -3.43 -7.30
C PRO A 102 8.87 -2.29 -8.32
N THR A 103 7.95 -2.33 -9.27
CA THR A 103 7.80 -1.32 -10.31
C THR A 103 6.36 -1.33 -10.79
N SER A 104 5.91 -0.18 -11.30
CA SER A 104 4.57 -0.06 -11.85
C SER A 104 4.38 -0.99 -13.04
N THR A 105 3.19 -1.56 -13.14
CA THR A 105 2.72 -2.14 -14.39
C THR A 105 2.64 -1.08 -15.48
N TYR A 106 2.69 -1.48 -16.75
CA TYR A 106 2.55 -0.55 -17.88
C TYR A 106 1.30 -0.81 -18.70
N LEU A 107 0.83 0.21 -19.39
CA LEU A 107 -0.17 0.07 -20.44
C LEU A 107 0.53 0.21 -21.79
N ILE A 108 0.62 -0.89 -22.53
CA ILE A 108 1.18 -0.87 -23.90
C ILE A 108 0.17 -1.55 -24.80
N ASN A 109 -0.24 -0.88 -25.89
CA ASN A 109 -1.22 -1.38 -26.86
C ASN A 109 -2.52 -1.90 -26.20
N ASN A 110 -3.03 -1.17 -25.21
CA ASN A 110 -4.22 -1.53 -24.43
C ASN A 110 -4.11 -2.86 -23.65
N LYS A 111 -2.90 -3.23 -23.22
CA LYS A 111 -2.65 -4.41 -22.39
C LYS A 111 -1.84 -4.03 -21.15
N VAL A 112 -2.15 -4.69 -20.03
CA VAL A 112 -1.43 -4.51 -18.77
C VAL A 112 -0.18 -5.38 -18.78
N PHE A 113 0.97 -4.72 -18.79
CA PHE A 113 2.29 -5.33 -18.72
C PHE A 113 2.78 -5.33 -17.27
N VAL A 114 3.28 -6.46 -16.80
CA VAL A 114 3.70 -6.65 -15.41
C VAL A 114 5.15 -7.12 -15.37
N PRO A 115 5.93 -6.74 -14.34
CA PRO A 115 7.34 -7.08 -14.28
C PRO A 115 7.49 -8.58 -14.00
N LEU A 116 8.10 -9.28 -14.95
CA LEU A 116 8.05 -10.74 -15.09
C LEU A 116 8.54 -11.45 -13.83
N LYS A 117 9.81 -11.22 -13.47
CA LYS A 117 10.47 -11.91 -12.35
C LYS A 117 9.69 -11.77 -11.04
N TYR A 118 9.06 -10.61 -10.83
CA TYR A 118 8.42 -10.24 -9.58
C TYR A 118 6.94 -10.60 -9.54
N GLY A 119 6.27 -10.68 -10.69
CA GLY A 119 4.88 -11.13 -10.79
C GLY A 119 4.72 -12.65 -10.75
N LEU A 120 5.76 -13.41 -11.09
CA LEU A 120 5.69 -14.87 -11.25
C LEU A 120 5.30 -15.63 -9.99
N SER A 121 5.84 -15.28 -8.82
CA SER A 121 5.49 -15.97 -7.56
C SER A 121 4.00 -15.83 -7.24
N THR A 122 3.44 -14.65 -7.48
CA THR A 122 2.03 -14.37 -7.27
C THR A 122 1.15 -15.10 -8.29
N LEU A 123 1.56 -15.10 -9.56
CA LEU A 123 0.86 -15.82 -10.62
C LEU A 123 0.93 -17.34 -10.41
N SER A 124 2.04 -17.85 -9.90
CA SER A 124 2.23 -19.24 -9.49
C SER A 124 1.26 -19.64 -8.40
N LEU A 125 1.19 -18.84 -7.32
CA LEU A 125 0.21 -19.02 -6.26
C LEU A 125 -1.23 -18.97 -6.77
N ALA A 126 -1.55 -17.98 -7.61
CA ALA A 126 -2.90 -17.81 -8.15
C ALA A 126 -3.31 -18.96 -9.08
N TYR A 127 -2.38 -19.43 -9.92
CA TYR A 127 -2.60 -20.50 -10.90
C TYR A 127 -2.57 -21.90 -10.28
N GLY A 128 -1.91 -22.08 -9.13
CA GLY A 128 -1.75 -23.39 -8.49
C GLY A 128 -0.78 -24.33 -9.23
N LYS A 129 0.11 -23.76 -10.05
CA LYS A 129 1.20 -24.45 -10.75
C LYS A 129 2.49 -23.70 -10.46
N ASP A 130 3.64 -24.36 -10.46
CA ASP A 130 4.92 -23.66 -10.32
C ASP A 130 5.24 -22.92 -11.62
N LEU A 131 5.63 -21.65 -11.51
CA LEU A 131 6.06 -20.83 -12.64
C LEU A 131 7.45 -20.32 -12.31
N SER A 132 8.44 -20.71 -13.12
CA SER A 132 9.82 -20.27 -12.97
C SER A 132 10.30 -19.53 -14.21
N PHE A 133 11.27 -18.63 -14.01
CA PHE A 133 11.89 -17.88 -15.08
C PHE A 133 13.28 -18.43 -15.39
N GLU A 134 13.53 -18.77 -16.65
CA GLU A 134 14.85 -19.09 -17.17
C GLU A 134 15.32 -17.96 -18.10
N ALA A 135 16.44 -17.35 -17.75
CA ALA A 135 17.04 -16.30 -18.57
C ALA A 135 17.41 -16.84 -19.97
N PRO A 136 17.29 -16.04 -21.04
CA PRO A 136 17.00 -14.61 -20.98
C PRO A 136 15.51 -14.24 -20.98
N ASN A 137 14.57 -15.10 -21.40
CA ASN A 137 13.15 -14.73 -21.58
C ASN A 137 12.16 -15.94 -21.58
N LYS A 138 12.35 -16.96 -20.73
CA LYS A 138 11.45 -18.14 -20.72
C LYS A 138 10.69 -18.29 -19.40
N ILE A 139 9.40 -18.56 -19.47
CA ILE A 139 8.57 -18.98 -18.33
C ILE A 139 8.30 -20.48 -18.45
N LEU A 140 8.72 -21.26 -17.45
CA LEU A 140 8.49 -22.70 -17.36
C LEU A 140 7.35 -23.01 -16.39
N ILE A 141 6.51 -24.01 -16.70
CA ILE A 141 5.36 -24.41 -15.84
C ILE A 141 5.53 -25.85 -15.31
N GLY A 142 5.63 -26.06 -13.98
CA GLY A 142 6.06 -27.32 -13.31
C GLY A 142 5.51 -27.58 -11.89
N LYS A 143 5.98 -28.60 -11.14
CA LYS A 143 5.46 -29.02 -9.80
C LYS A 143 6.42 -28.62 -8.65
N VAL A 144 5.81 -28.20 -7.53
CA VAL A 144 6.38 -27.73 -6.25
C VAL A 144 7.44 -28.68 -5.65
N LYS A 145 8.60 -28.15 -5.24
CA LYS A 145 9.48 -28.73 -4.22
C LYS A 145 9.31 -27.93 -2.92
N ASP A 146 8.99 -28.64 -1.84
CA ASP A 146 9.17 -28.17 -0.47
C ASP A 146 10.64 -27.84 -0.23
N GLU A 147 10.94 -26.63 0.24
CA GLU A 147 12.25 -26.32 0.81
C GLU A 147 12.18 -26.35 2.34
N SER A 148 12.91 -27.34 2.84
CA SER A 148 13.27 -27.66 4.20
C SER A 148 13.84 -26.47 4.97
N ILE A 149 13.34 -26.33 6.20
CA ILE A 149 13.92 -25.58 7.30
C ILE A 149 15.35 -26.08 7.56
N THR A 150 16.35 -25.23 7.37
CA THR A 150 17.72 -25.47 7.87
C THR A 150 17.86 -24.91 9.28
N THR A 151 18.33 -25.78 10.16
CA THR A 151 18.52 -25.64 11.61
C THR A 151 19.46 -24.52 12.04
N GLU A 152 19.11 -23.94 13.19
CA GLU A 152 19.81 -22.88 13.93
C GLU A 152 21.21 -23.30 14.41
N THR A 153 22.17 -22.39 14.27
CA THR A 153 23.40 -22.38 15.08
C THR A 153 23.23 -21.38 16.21
N THR A 154 23.16 -21.86 17.44
CA THR A 154 23.24 -21.08 18.67
C THR A 154 24.64 -20.47 18.80
N GLY A 155 24.74 -19.14 18.77
CA GLY A 155 25.96 -18.38 19.03
C GLY A 155 25.65 -17.09 19.76
N ASP A 156 26.67 -16.44 20.34
CA ASP A 156 26.65 -15.23 21.17
C ASP A 156 26.05 -13.95 20.53
N PHE A 157 25.41 -14.07 19.36
CA PHE A 157 24.81 -12.99 18.60
C PHE A 157 23.29 -13.06 18.68
N ASN A 158 22.67 -11.89 18.88
CA ASN A 158 21.22 -11.78 18.89
C ASN A 158 20.66 -11.68 17.46
N ILE A 159 21.28 -10.84 16.64
CA ILE A 159 20.95 -10.69 15.23
C ILE A 159 21.78 -11.67 14.42
N THR A 160 21.10 -12.53 13.67
CA THR A 160 21.69 -13.69 13.00
C THR A 160 21.64 -13.61 11.48
N GLY A 161 20.99 -12.59 10.92
CA GLY A 161 20.98 -12.36 9.48
C GLY A 161 19.99 -11.28 9.04
N ILE A 162 19.96 -11.03 7.74
CA ILE A 162 18.97 -10.16 7.10
C ILE A 162 18.33 -10.84 5.88
N ALA A 163 17.13 -10.39 5.52
CA ALA A 163 16.51 -10.66 4.23
C ALA A 163 16.00 -9.35 3.65
N LEU A 164 16.23 -9.13 2.35
CA LEU A 164 15.78 -7.92 1.65
C LEU A 164 14.69 -8.26 0.64
N ASP A 165 13.71 -7.38 0.54
CA ASP A 165 12.63 -7.46 -0.44
C ASP A 165 12.39 -6.06 -1.05
N GLU A 166 12.77 -5.91 -2.32
CA GLU A 166 12.67 -4.64 -3.06
C GLU A 166 11.22 -4.38 -3.50
N LYS A 167 10.73 -3.16 -3.25
CA LYS A 167 9.38 -2.67 -3.57
C LYS A 167 9.47 -1.36 -4.38
N ALA A 168 8.39 -0.99 -5.09
CA ALA A 168 8.38 0.19 -5.95
C ALA A 168 8.62 1.50 -5.20
N ASN A 169 8.18 1.54 -3.95
CA ASN A 169 8.28 2.68 -3.07
C ASN A 169 9.46 2.56 -2.07
N GLY A 170 10.36 1.58 -2.25
CA GLY A 170 11.53 1.39 -1.41
C GLY A 170 11.85 -0.06 -1.06
N THR A 171 12.69 -0.30 -0.05
CA THR A 171 13.22 -1.63 0.30
C THR A 171 12.76 -2.06 1.69
N LEU A 172 12.32 -3.31 1.82
CA LEU A 172 12.10 -3.97 3.11
C LEU A 172 13.34 -4.74 3.51
N ILE A 173 13.80 -4.54 4.74
CA ILE A 173 14.91 -5.29 5.34
C ILE A 173 14.39 -5.97 6.60
N ARG A 174 14.28 -7.29 6.59
CA ARG A 174 13.96 -8.09 7.76
C ARG A 174 15.25 -8.50 8.46
N ILE A 175 15.46 -7.99 9.67
CA ILE A 175 16.51 -8.40 10.60
C ILE A 175 16.04 -9.63 11.36
N LYS A 176 16.71 -10.77 11.12
CA LYS A 176 16.47 -12.02 11.83
C LYS A 176 17.13 -11.97 13.20
N SER A 177 16.36 -12.21 14.26
CA SER A 177 16.88 -12.15 15.63
C SER A 177 16.36 -13.31 16.48
N ASN A 178 17.21 -13.86 17.35
CA ASN A 178 16.82 -14.88 18.32
C ASN A 178 16.20 -14.28 19.60
N LYS A 179 16.28 -12.95 19.77
CA LYS A 179 15.74 -12.24 20.92
C LYS A 179 15.12 -10.91 20.48
N ARG A 180 13.95 -10.59 21.02
CA ARG A 180 13.27 -9.34 20.72
C ARG A 180 14.15 -8.13 21.05
N ILE A 181 14.36 -7.28 20.06
CA ILE A 181 15.16 -6.07 20.18
C ILE A 181 14.33 -5.01 20.94
N PRO A 182 14.79 -4.51 22.11
CA PRO A 182 13.96 -3.71 23.00
C PRO A 182 13.89 -2.23 22.60
N SER A 183 14.93 -1.71 21.94
CA SER A 183 15.02 -0.31 21.57
C SER A 183 16.07 -0.10 20.50
N TYR A 184 15.87 0.95 19.69
CA TYR A 184 16.84 1.39 18.70
C TYR A 184 16.97 2.91 18.70
N HIS A 185 18.07 3.41 18.16
CA HIS A 185 18.26 4.81 17.79
C HIS A 185 18.58 4.89 16.30
N SER A 186 18.07 5.91 15.62
CA SER A 186 18.33 6.14 14.19
C SER A 186 18.92 7.52 13.96
N ALA A 187 19.96 7.59 13.13
CA ALA A 187 20.54 8.84 12.64
C ALA A 187 20.75 8.74 11.12
N PHE A 188 20.62 9.84 10.40
CA PHE A 188 20.85 9.87 8.95
C PHE A 188 21.90 10.92 8.61
N LYS A 189 22.99 10.51 7.95
CA LYS A 189 24.08 11.42 7.55
C LYS A 189 24.77 10.90 6.29
N ASN A 190 25.08 11.80 5.36
CA ASN A 190 25.86 11.50 4.15
C ASN A 190 25.32 10.29 3.35
N ASN A 191 24.00 10.23 3.13
CA ASN A 191 23.31 9.11 2.47
C ASN A 191 23.46 7.76 3.18
N THR A 192 23.79 7.77 4.47
CA THR A 192 23.84 6.56 5.29
C THR A 192 22.85 6.70 6.43
N LEU A 193 21.91 5.77 6.51
CA LEU A 193 21.05 5.55 7.66
C LEU A 193 21.82 4.68 8.66
N ILE A 194 22.02 5.21 9.85
CA ILE A 194 22.69 4.54 10.96
C ILE A 194 21.62 4.10 11.96
N LEU A 195 21.53 2.80 12.22
CA LEU A 195 20.63 2.23 13.23
C LEU A 195 21.46 1.60 14.33
N THR A 196 21.28 2.05 15.57
CA THR A 196 21.93 1.50 16.76
C THR A 196 20.91 0.73 17.59
N PHE A 197 21.04 -0.59 17.65
CA PHE A 197 20.25 -1.48 18.49
C PHE A 197 20.95 -1.69 19.82
N ARG A 198 20.30 -1.29 20.92
CA ARG A 198 20.93 -1.31 22.25
C ARG A 198 20.87 -2.68 22.91
N LYS A 199 21.96 -3.09 23.57
CA LYS A 199 22.07 -4.37 24.30
C LYS A 199 21.79 -5.59 23.39
N VAL A 200 22.29 -5.53 22.17
CA VAL A 200 22.09 -6.52 21.10
C VAL A 200 23.41 -6.69 20.38
N LYS A 201 23.85 -7.93 20.16
CA LYS A 201 25.03 -8.22 19.34
C LYS A 201 24.62 -8.73 17.96
N VAL A 202 25.37 -8.34 16.93
CA VAL A 202 25.16 -8.75 15.53
C VAL A 202 26.29 -9.62 15.03
N ASP A 203 25.94 -10.69 14.31
CA ASP A 203 26.87 -11.39 13.45
C ASP A 203 27.10 -10.56 12.18
N ALA A 204 28.13 -9.71 12.20
CA ALA A 204 28.38 -8.69 11.18
C ALA A 204 28.54 -9.28 9.77
N GLU A 205 29.09 -10.49 9.64
CA GLU A 205 29.28 -11.14 8.34
C GLU A 205 27.95 -11.61 7.74
N LYS A 206 26.99 -12.06 8.57
CA LYS A 206 25.68 -12.54 8.10
C LYS A 206 24.70 -11.45 7.71
N VAL A 207 25.05 -10.19 7.92
CA VAL A 207 24.20 -9.03 7.64
C VAL A 207 24.79 -8.09 6.59
N LYS A 208 25.95 -8.42 6.01
CA LYS A 208 26.52 -7.64 4.91
C LYS A 208 25.66 -7.78 3.66
N PHE A 209 25.40 -6.65 3.01
CA PHE A 209 24.71 -6.60 1.72
C PHE A 209 25.33 -5.51 0.84
N ILE A 210 25.45 -5.80 -0.46
CA ILE A 210 25.83 -4.84 -1.49
C ILE A 210 24.80 -4.97 -2.62
N GLY A 211 24.10 -3.88 -2.92
CA GLY A 211 23.05 -3.83 -3.95
C GLY A 211 23.48 -2.99 -5.14
N GLU A 212 23.31 -3.53 -6.34
CA GLU A 212 23.59 -2.82 -7.61
C GLU A 212 22.42 -1.91 -8.03
N GLU A 213 21.19 -2.26 -7.62
CA GLU A 213 19.93 -1.55 -7.92
C GLU A 213 19.12 -1.32 -6.63
N GLY A 214 18.07 -0.49 -6.68
CA GLY A 214 17.22 -0.21 -5.51
C GLY A 214 17.62 1.01 -4.68
N VAL A 215 16.85 1.30 -3.62
CA VAL A 215 17.14 2.43 -2.72
C VAL A 215 18.22 2.07 -1.70
N VAL A 216 18.34 0.81 -1.28
CA VAL A 216 19.42 0.33 -0.41
C VAL A 216 20.61 -0.11 -1.26
N ARG A 217 21.77 0.52 -1.04
CA ARG A 217 23.00 0.27 -1.81
C ARG A 217 23.99 -0.59 -1.05
N LYS A 218 24.04 -0.44 0.27
CA LYS A 218 24.93 -1.22 1.11
C LYS A 218 24.33 -1.36 2.50
N ILE A 219 24.53 -2.51 3.12
CA ILE A 219 24.34 -2.71 4.55
C ILE A 219 25.63 -3.27 5.10
N ASP A 220 26.21 -2.56 6.07
CA ASP A 220 27.24 -3.07 6.95
C ASP A 220 26.73 -3.03 8.39
N ALA A 221 27.34 -3.83 9.26
CA ALA A 221 27.11 -3.72 10.69
C ALA A 221 28.38 -3.97 11.50
N LYS A 222 28.41 -3.43 12.72
CA LYS A 222 29.49 -3.65 13.69
C LYS A 222 28.95 -3.63 15.11
N ASN A 223 29.64 -4.33 16.02
CA ASN A 223 29.36 -4.24 17.45
C ASN A 223 30.20 -3.10 18.06
N ILE A 224 29.58 -2.23 18.85
CA ILE A 224 30.26 -1.20 19.66
C ILE A 224 29.82 -1.39 21.11
N GLY A 225 30.71 -1.91 21.95
CA GLY A 225 30.33 -2.35 23.30
C GLY A 225 29.28 -3.46 23.22
N ASP A 226 28.13 -3.25 23.89
CA ASP A 226 26.98 -4.16 23.87
C ASP A 226 25.92 -3.79 22.83
N ASP A 227 26.20 -2.83 21.95
CA ASP A 227 25.24 -2.34 20.95
C ASP A 227 25.64 -2.79 19.54
N ALA A 228 24.65 -3.11 18.71
CA ALA A 228 24.83 -3.39 17.29
C ALA A 228 24.52 -2.13 16.49
N VAL A 229 25.47 -1.71 15.64
CA VAL A 229 25.33 -0.54 14.78
C VAL A 229 25.29 -0.99 13.33
N PHE A 230 24.17 -0.74 12.66
CA PHE A 230 23.96 -0.92 11.24
C PHE A 230 24.23 0.39 10.50
N GLU A 231 24.96 0.32 9.41
CA GLU A 231 25.21 1.42 8.48
C GLU A 231 24.61 1.03 7.13
N ILE A 232 23.47 1.64 6.78
CA ILE A 232 22.70 1.37 5.57
C ILE A 232 22.93 2.53 4.60
N THR A 233 23.76 2.34 3.59
CA THR A 233 23.94 3.33 2.52
C THR A 233 22.74 3.28 1.58
N VAL A 234 22.13 4.43 1.33
CA VAL A 234 20.93 4.56 0.49
C VAL A 234 21.16 5.48 -0.71
N SER A 235 20.33 5.32 -1.75
CA SER A 235 20.37 6.12 -2.96
C SER A 235 19.86 7.56 -2.71
N LYS A 236 20.03 8.43 -3.71
CA LYS A 236 19.48 9.80 -3.69
C LYS A 236 17.95 9.85 -3.69
N GLU A 237 17.31 8.71 -3.98
CA GLU A 237 15.86 8.58 -3.96
C GLU A 237 15.33 8.36 -2.56
N TYR A 238 16.17 8.08 -1.56
CA TYR A 238 15.73 7.94 -0.17
C TYR A 238 14.87 9.12 0.30
N THR A 239 13.76 8.81 0.96
CA THR A 239 12.86 9.80 1.57
C THR A 239 12.82 9.66 3.09
N THR A 240 12.46 8.48 3.58
CA THR A 240 12.29 8.21 5.00
C THR A 240 12.48 6.73 5.31
N ASN A 241 12.50 6.38 6.59
CA ASN A 241 12.57 5.01 7.05
C ASN A 241 11.64 4.73 8.24
N GLU A 242 11.24 3.49 8.39
CA GLU A 242 10.48 2.99 9.54
C GLU A 242 11.14 1.73 10.10
N VAL A 243 11.03 1.52 11.42
CA VAL A 243 11.58 0.35 12.08
C VAL A 243 10.55 -0.18 13.07
N ILE A 244 10.16 -1.44 12.92
CA ILE A 244 9.08 -2.07 13.69
C ILE A 244 9.49 -3.48 14.10
N ASN A 245 9.17 -3.89 15.34
CA ASN A 245 9.27 -5.28 15.75
C ASN A 245 8.09 -6.07 15.17
N ILE A 246 8.36 -7.22 14.54
CA ILE A 246 7.30 -8.05 13.99
C ILE A 246 6.58 -8.77 15.13
N GLU A 247 5.25 -8.62 15.23
CA GLU A 247 4.47 -9.32 16.23
C GLU A 247 4.62 -10.84 16.15
N LYS A 248 4.65 -11.48 17.32
CA LYS A 248 4.86 -12.94 17.48
C LYS A 248 6.19 -13.47 16.93
N SER A 249 7.11 -12.58 16.55
CA SER A 249 8.47 -12.89 16.16
C SER A 249 9.46 -12.11 17.02
N ASN A 250 10.71 -12.58 17.06
CA ASN A 250 11.83 -11.82 17.62
C ASN A 250 12.46 -10.88 16.58
N ASP A 251 12.07 -11.00 15.31
CA ASP A 251 12.58 -10.25 14.18
C ASP A 251 12.15 -8.78 14.20
N LEU A 252 12.90 -7.98 13.45
CA LEU A 252 12.68 -6.55 13.29
C LEU A 252 12.68 -6.20 11.81
N GLN A 253 11.72 -5.38 11.39
CA GLN A 253 11.56 -4.94 10.01
C GLN A 253 11.98 -3.48 9.89
N ILE A 254 12.86 -3.20 8.93
CA ILE A 254 13.25 -1.85 8.53
C ILE A 254 12.67 -1.61 7.15
N THR A 255 11.87 -0.58 7.02
CA THR A 255 11.37 -0.10 5.74
C THR A 255 12.17 1.13 5.32
N ILE A 256 12.76 1.11 4.14
CA ILE A 256 13.45 2.26 3.54
C ILE A 256 12.59 2.75 2.39
N HIS A 257 12.09 3.99 2.45
CA HIS A 257 11.23 4.55 1.40
C HIS A 257 12.03 5.35 0.37
N ASN A 258 11.58 5.33 -0.89
CA ASN A 258 12.16 6.12 -1.99
C ASN A 258 11.19 7.22 -2.50
N LYS A 259 11.67 8.08 -3.40
CA LYS A 259 10.89 9.10 -4.12
C LYS A 259 10.23 8.41 -5.31
N LEU A 260 8.91 8.37 -5.32
CA LEU A 260 8.16 7.84 -6.45
C LEU A 260 8.14 8.86 -7.61
N PHE A 261 8.46 8.35 -8.80
CA PHE A 261 8.26 8.91 -10.14
C PHE A 261 9.13 10.11 -10.58
N LYS A 262 9.89 9.90 -11.67
CA LYS A 262 10.17 10.94 -12.68
C LYS A 262 9.99 10.42 -14.10
N LYS A 263 9.05 11.09 -14.80
CA LYS A 263 8.90 11.39 -16.23
C LYS A 263 9.30 10.33 -17.27
N ASN A 264 8.27 9.74 -17.91
CA ASN A 264 8.12 9.71 -19.38
C ASN A 264 6.93 8.81 -19.76
N GLU A 265 5.70 9.36 -19.80
CA GLU A 265 4.60 8.82 -20.62
C GLU A 265 3.64 9.95 -21.06
N ASN A 266 3.00 9.77 -22.22
CA ASN A 266 2.25 10.77 -22.99
C ASN A 266 1.28 11.67 -22.19
N ILE A 267 1.44 12.98 -22.39
CA ILE A 267 0.85 14.11 -21.63
C ILE A 267 -0.69 14.16 -21.68
N ASN A 268 -1.32 13.71 -22.78
CA ASN A 268 -2.77 13.88 -22.95
C ASN A 268 -3.64 12.82 -22.24
N ARG A 269 -3.10 11.62 -21.90
CA ARG A 269 -3.83 10.61 -21.09
C ARG A 269 -3.57 10.72 -19.58
N LEU A 270 -2.63 11.59 -19.17
CA LEU A 270 -2.31 11.82 -17.76
C LEU A 270 -3.25 12.83 -17.11
N LYS A 271 -3.81 13.78 -17.87
CA LYS A 271 -4.75 14.79 -17.35
C LYS A 271 -5.95 14.14 -16.63
N ASP A 272 -6.65 13.23 -17.28
CA ASP A 272 -7.84 12.56 -16.70
C ASP A 272 -7.51 11.67 -15.48
N LYS A 273 -6.27 11.18 -15.37
CA LYS A 273 -5.86 10.30 -14.25
C LYS A 273 -5.62 11.09 -12.96
N TRP A 274 -5.13 12.31 -13.08
CA TRP A 274 -4.74 13.18 -11.97
C TRP A 274 -5.69 14.36 -11.78
N GLU A 275 -6.80 14.37 -12.51
CA GLU A 275 -7.88 15.31 -12.28
C GLU A 275 -8.55 14.97 -10.94
N PHE A 276 -8.79 15.99 -10.12
CA PHE A 276 -9.39 15.83 -8.81
C PHE A 276 -10.92 15.81 -8.93
N ASP A 277 -11.43 14.72 -9.52
CA ASP A 277 -12.81 14.61 -10.04
C ASP A 277 -13.72 13.70 -9.20
N VAL A 278 -13.18 12.88 -8.29
CA VAL A 278 -13.98 11.97 -7.46
C VAL A 278 -13.55 12.03 -5.99
N ILE A 279 -14.48 12.37 -5.10
CA ILE A 279 -14.30 12.30 -3.65
C ILE A 279 -15.21 11.20 -3.09
N VAL A 280 -14.62 10.33 -2.28
CA VAL A 280 -15.33 9.24 -1.61
C VAL A 280 -15.48 9.59 -0.14
N ILE A 281 -16.72 9.63 0.35
CA ILE A 281 -17.07 9.93 1.73
C ILE A 281 -17.59 8.65 2.38
N ASP A 282 -16.88 8.20 3.40
CA ASP A 282 -17.29 7.09 4.25
C ASP A 282 -17.88 7.61 5.56
N ALA A 283 -19.12 7.20 5.83
CA ALA A 283 -19.74 7.40 7.13
C ALA A 283 -19.48 6.16 8.01
N GLY A 284 -18.65 6.30 9.05
CA GLY A 284 -18.30 5.23 9.98
C GLY A 284 -19.53 4.49 10.53
N HIS A 285 -19.37 3.20 10.87
CA HIS A 285 -20.43 2.34 11.43
C HIS A 285 -21.68 2.20 10.54
N GLY A 286 -22.85 1.93 11.13
CA GLY A 286 -24.14 1.85 10.45
C GLY A 286 -24.91 0.56 10.73
N GLY A 287 -26.25 0.61 10.62
CA GLY A 287 -27.13 -0.52 10.85
C GLY A 287 -26.97 -1.08 12.26
N LYS A 288 -26.52 -2.34 12.34
CA LYS A 288 -26.30 -3.09 13.60
C LYS A 288 -25.15 -2.56 14.45
N ASP A 289 -24.27 -1.77 13.86
CA ASP A 289 -23.14 -1.15 14.55
C ASP A 289 -23.44 0.33 14.83
N ALA A 290 -23.63 0.66 16.10
CA ALA A 290 -23.95 2.03 16.53
C ALA A 290 -22.72 2.94 16.64
N GLY A 291 -21.51 2.37 16.64
CA GLY A 291 -20.30 3.05 17.09
C GLY A 291 -20.38 3.46 18.56
N ALA A 292 -19.66 4.52 18.92
CA ALA A 292 -19.72 5.11 20.24
C ALA A 292 -21.11 5.68 20.57
N ILE A 293 -21.52 5.49 21.83
CA ILE A 293 -22.73 6.12 22.40
C ILE A 293 -22.29 7.30 23.26
N GLY A 294 -22.75 8.50 22.92
CA GLY A 294 -22.40 9.72 23.63
C GLY A 294 -23.01 9.83 25.03
N VAL A 295 -22.47 10.77 25.82
CA VAL A 295 -23.00 11.09 27.17
C VAL A 295 -24.47 11.51 27.17
N ASN A 296 -24.96 11.99 26.03
CA ASN A 296 -26.34 12.39 25.80
C ASN A 296 -27.18 11.31 25.09
N GLY A 297 -26.64 10.10 24.91
CA GLY A 297 -27.30 8.99 24.20
C GLY A 297 -27.23 9.06 22.67
N ALA A 298 -26.60 10.10 22.09
CA ALA A 298 -26.42 10.19 20.65
C ALA A 298 -25.54 9.03 20.14
N LYS A 299 -25.90 8.47 18.99
CA LYS A 299 -25.15 7.38 18.37
C LYS A 299 -24.21 7.94 17.33
N GLU A 300 -22.97 7.49 17.37
CA GLU A 300 -21.94 7.87 16.41
C GLU A 300 -22.39 7.64 14.96
N LYS A 301 -22.98 6.47 14.65
CA LYS A 301 -23.40 6.15 13.28
C LYS A 301 -24.36 7.18 12.66
N ASP A 302 -25.18 7.83 13.48
CA ASP A 302 -26.20 8.80 13.04
C ASP A 302 -25.54 10.16 12.79
N ILE A 303 -24.62 10.55 13.67
CA ILE A 303 -23.80 11.77 13.53
C ILE A 303 -22.92 11.66 12.27
N ASN A 304 -22.19 10.54 12.11
CA ASN A 304 -21.31 10.29 10.97
C ASN A 304 -22.08 10.36 9.65
N LEU A 305 -23.27 9.76 9.59
CA LEU A 305 -24.11 9.80 8.39
C LEU A 305 -24.57 11.24 8.08
N SER A 306 -25.05 11.97 9.09
CA SER A 306 -25.53 13.33 8.90
C SER A 306 -24.42 14.26 8.39
N ILE A 307 -23.23 14.19 9.01
CA ILE A 307 -22.07 14.97 8.58
C ILE A 307 -21.66 14.58 7.16
N ALA A 308 -21.58 13.29 6.83
CA ALA A 308 -21.21 12.82 5.49
C ALA A 308 -22.18 13.35 4.42
N LEU A 309 -23.49 13.29 4.66
CA LEU A 309 -24.50 13.81 3.73
C LEU A 309 -24.39 15.32 3.55
N LYS A 310 -24.20 16.09 4.64
CA LYS A 310 -24.00 17.54 4.59
C LYS A 310 -22.72 17.92 3.84
N LEU A 311 -21.61 17.22 4.10
CA LEU A 311 -20.34 17.42 3.40
C LEU A 311 -20.49 17.16 1.91
N GLY A 312 -21.07 16.02 1.54
CA GLY A 312 -21.25 15.70 0.13
C GLY A 312 -22.19 16.67 -0.58
N LYS A 313 -23.25 17.15 0.09
CA LYS A 313 -24.10 18.22 -0.44
C LYS A 313 -23.31 19.51 -0.71
N LEU A 314 -22.45 19.93 0.22
CA LEU A 314 -21.59 21.11 0.03
C LEU A 314 -20.68 20.95 -1.19
N ILE A 315 -20.10 19.75 -1.39
CA ILE A 315 -19.26 19.45 -2.56
C ILE A 315 -20.10 19.49 -3.84
N GLU A 316 -21.22 18.77 -3.89
CA GLU A 316 -22.13 18.72 -5.05
C GLU A 316 -22.66 20.12 -5.43
N GLU A 317 -22.85 21.02 -4.46
CA GLU A 317 -23.31 22.39 -4.68
C GLU A 317 -22.21 23.30 -5.23
N ASN A 318 -20.97 23.14 -4.79
CA ASN A 318 -19.90 24.12 -5.00
C ASN A 318 -18.74 23.63 -5.89
N MET A 319 -18.68 22.33 -6.22
CA MET A 319 -17.62 21.69 -7.03
C MET A 319 -18.29 20.81 -8.10
N LYS A 320 -18.88 21.45 -9.13
CA LYS A 320 -19.74 20.80 -10.13
C LYS A 320 -19.03 19.76 -11.01
N ASP A 321 -17.72 19.84 -11.07
CA ASP A 321 -16.81 18.94 -11.76
C ASP A 321 -16.32 17.79 -10.86
N VAL A 322 -16.77 17.73 -9.61
CA VAL A 322 -16.40 16.68 -8.66
C VAL A 322 -17.60 15.79 -8.34
N LYS A 323 -17.46 14.51 -8.67
CA LYS A 323 -18.40 13.45 -8.30
C LYS A 323 -18.20 13.06 -6.84
N VAL A 324 -19.29 13.06 -6.07
CA VAL A 324 -19.30 12.53 -4.70
C VAL A 324 -19.78 11.07 -4.71
N VAL A 325 -19.02 10.20 -4.07
CA VAL A 325 -19.35 8.78 -3.88
C VAL A 325 -19.48 8.53 -2.39
N TYR A 326 -20.59 7.95 -1.97
CA TYR A 326 -20.84 7.61 -0.57
C TYR A 326 -20.70 6.11 -0.39
N THR A 327 -20.06 5.67 0.69
CA THR A 327 -20.08 4.23 1.05
C THR A 327 -21.48 3.81 1.53
N ARG A 328 -22.20 4.72 2.20
CA ARG A 328 -23.62 4.59 2.55
C ARG A 328 -24.31 5.95 2.56
N LYS A 329 -25.58 5.98 2.15
CA LYS A 329 -26.48 7.14 2.23
C LYS A 329 -27.61 6.96 3.27
N THR A 330 -27.70 5.78 3.87
CA THR A 330 -28.75 5.40 4.83
C THR A 330 -28.12 4.64 6.01
N ASP A 331 -28.95 4.29 7.00
CA ASP A 331 -28.53 3.52 8.18
C ASP A 331 -28.39 2.02 7.85
N ILE A 332 -27.35 1.69 7.10
CA ILE A 332 -26.98 0.32 6.73
C ILE A 332 -25.56 0.00 7.19
N PHE A 333 -25.32 -1.24 7.57
CA PHE A 333 -23.98 -1.71 7.88
C PHE A 333 -23.23 -2.04 6.59
N ILE A 334 -22.04 -1.46 6.41
CA ILE A 334 -21.13 -1.78 5.31
C ILE A 334 -19.86 -2.36 5.93
N ASP A 335 -19.54 -3.61 5.56
CA ASP A 335 -18.29 -4.28 5.94
C ASP A 335 -17.08 -3.39 5.64
N LEU A 336 -16.10 -3.40 6.54
CA LEU A 336 -14.97 -2.47 6.53
C LEU A 336 -14.17 -2.56 5.22
N TYR A 337 -13.90 -3.77 4.73
CA TYR A 337 -13.22 -3.98 3.44
C TYR A 337 -14.02 -3.45 2.23
N LYS A 338 -15.35 -3.46 2.28
CA LYS A 338 -16.21 -3.00 1.17
C LYS A 338 -16.08 -1.48 0.98
N ARG A 339 -15.81 -0.73 2.05
CA ARG A 339 -15.68 0.73 2.01
C ARG A 339 -14.53 1.17 1.08
N GLY A 340 -13.35 0.59 1.27
CA GLY A 340 -12.21 0.80 0.36
C GLY A 340 -12.45 0.25 -1.04
N LYS A 341 -13.15 -0.89 -1.17
CA LYS A 341 -13.54 -1.45 -2.49
C LYS A 341 -14.42 -0.47 -3.28
N ILE A 342 -15.45 0.12 -2.65
CA ILE A 342 -16.33 1.13 -3.26
C ILE A 342 -15.50 2.31 -3.75
N ALA A 343 -14.54 2.78 -2.94
CA ALA A 343 -13.66 3.89 -3.30
C ALA A 343 -12.85 3.58 -4.57
N ASN A 344 -12.24 2.39 -4.61
CA ASN A 344 -11.41 1.96 -5.74
C ASN A 344 -12.22 1.70 -7.01
N GLU A 345 -13.40 1.09 -6.89
CA GLU A 345 -14.27 0.78 -8.04
C GLU A 345 -14.85 2.05 -8.68
N ASN A 346 -14.86 3.16 -7.95
CA ASN A 346 -15.28 4.47 -8.44
C ASN A 346 -14.12 5.41 -8.81
N ASN A 347 -12.88 4.91 -8.86
CA ASN A 347 -11.69 5.70 -9.20
C ASN A 347 -11.49 6.95 -8.28
N GLY A 348 -11.80 6.83 -6.98
CA GLY A 348 -11.69 7.95 -6.04
C GLY A 348 -10.29 8.60 -6.01
N LYS A 349 -10.26 9.92 -5.85
CA LYS A 349 -9.05 10.75 -5.75
C LYS A 349 -8.77 11.22 -4.33
N LEU A 350 -9.78 11.15 -3.47
CA LEU A 350 -9.68 11.39 -2.04
C LEU A 350 -10.69 10.52 -1.31
N PHE A 351 -10.27 9.84 -0.25
CA PHE A 351 -11.12 9.05 0.63
C PHE A 351 -11.17 9.69 2.03
N ILE A 352 -12.37 9.94 2.54
CA ILE A 352 -12.60 10.60 3.83
C ILE A 352 -13.49 9.70 4.69
N SER A 353 -12.96 9.13 5.76
CA SER A 353 -13.75 8.40 6.77
C SER A 353 -14.14 9.33 7.90
N ILE A 354 -15.42 9.46 8.21
CA ILE A 354 -15.94 10.33 9.28
C ILE A 354 -16.37 9.46 10.46
N HIS A 355 -15.76 9.74 11.61
CA HIS A 355 -15.96 9.08 12.90
C HIS A 355 -16.14 10.09 14.04
N CYS A 356 -16.52 9.60 15.22
CA CYS A 356 -16.55 10.35 16.46
C CYS A 356 -15.93 9.55 17.61
N ASN A 357 -14.83 10.06 18.15
CA ASN A 357 -14.08 9.43 19.23
C ASN A 357 -14.93 9.28 20.52
N SER A 358 -14.50 8.41 21.42
CA SER A 358 -15.04 8.30 22.77
C SER A 358 -14.01 7.69 23.71
N THR A 359 -13.97 8.20 24.93
CA THR A 359 -13.21 7.60 26.04
C THR A 359 -14.12 6.72 26.91
N PRO A 360 -13.57 5.77 27.69
CA PRO A 360 -14.35 4.96 28.64
C PRO A 360 -15.00 5.80 29.74
N LYS A 361 -14.37 6.91 30.15
CA LYS A 361 -14.90 7.84 31.16
C LYS A 361 -15.98 8.73 30.55
N LYS A 362 -17.18 8.74 31.13
CA LYS A 362 -18.34 9.53 30.66
C LYS A 362 -19.01 10.26 31.83
N PRO A 363 -18.96 11.61 31.92
CA PRO A 363 -18.30 12.54 30.99
C PRO A 363 -16.77 12.61 31.17
N THR A 364 -16.06 12.90 30.08
CA THR A 364 -14.62 13.19 30.07
C THR A 364 -14.36 14.66 29.76
N ASP A 365 -13.15 15.12 30.05
CA ASP A 365 -12.58 16.41 29.64
C ASP A 365 -11.90 16.36 28.26
N ALA A 366 -11.46 15.19 27.78
CA ALA A 366 -10.96 15.00 26.42
C ALA A 366 -12.00 15.45 25.38
N ASN A 367 -11.62 16.38 24.52
CA ASN A 367 -12.49 16.98 23.52
C ASN A 367 -11.67 17.43 22.31
N GLY A 368 -12.38 17.78 21.24
CA GLY A 368 -11.79 18.24 20.00
C GLY A 368 -11.56 17.12 18.99
N PHE A 369 -11.12 17.51 17.79
CA PHE A 369 -11.04 16.62 16.63
C PHE A 369 -9.61 16.13 16.40
N GLU A 370 -9.51 14.99 15.72
CA GLU A 370 -8.25 14.34 15.33
C GLU A 370 -8.33 13.92 13.87
N VAL A 371 -7.21 13.97 13.16
CA VAL A 371 -7.11 13.43 11.80
C VAL A 371 -6.06 12.33 11.80
N TYR A 372 -6.42 11.16 11.30
CA TYR A 372 -5.56 9.99 11.27
C TYR A 372 -5.18 9.59 9.85
N LEU A 373 -3.91 9.22 9.71
CA LEU A 373 -3.32 8.65 8.51
C LEU A 373 -2.99 7.17 8.73
N LEU A 374 -3.05 6.39 7.66
CA LEU A 374 -2.73 4.97 7.69
C LEU A 374 -1.23 4.74 7.87
N ARG A 375 -0.81 4.50 9.12
CA ARG A 375 0.51 3.97 9.47
C ARG A 375 0.41 3.15 10.75
N PRO A 376 1.39 2.28 11.06
CA PRO A 376 1.40 1.55 12.32
C PRO A 376 1.32 2.52 13.51
N GLY A 377 0.39 2.26 14.43
CA GLY A 377 0.20 3.10 15.62
C GLY A 377 1.44 3.06 16.52
N ARG A 378 1.94 4.22 16.94
CA ARG A 378 3.15 4.33 17.79
C ARG A 378 2.86 4.59 19.27
N THR A 379 1.64 5.02 19.61
CA THR A 379 1.22 5.29 20.99
C THR A 379 0.10 4.34 21.39
N LYS A 380 -0.02 4.08 22.70
CA LYS A 380 -1.08 3.20 23.23
C LYS A 380 -2.47 3.72 22.89
N GLU A 381 -2.65 5.03 22.88
CA GLU A 381 -3.91 5.69 22.56
C GLU A 381 -4.26 5.49 21.08
N ALA A 382 -3.30 5.67 20.18
CA ALA A 382 -3.52 5.47 18.74
C ALA A 382 -3.84 4.00 18.42
N ILE A 383 -3.19 3.05 19.10
CA ILE A 383 -3.47 1.62 18.97
C ILE A 383 -4.88 1.31 19.47
N ALA A 384 -5.24 1.76 20.68
CA ALA A 384 -6.55 1.48 21.27
C ALA A 384 -7.72 2.07 20.44
N ILE A 385 -7.54 3.26 19.86
CA ILE A 385 -8.55 3.86 18.96
C ILE A 385 -8.67 3.03 17.69
N ALA A 386 -7.56 2.64 17.06
CA ALA A 386 -7.61 1.78 15.88
C ALA A 386 -8.24 0.41 16.17
N GLU A 387 -7.95 -0.20 17.31
CA GLU A 387 -8.59 -1.45 17.75
C GLU A 387 -10.10 -1.28 17.94
N PHE A 388 -10.55 -0.19 18.55
CA PHE A 388 -11.97 0.11 18.72
C PHE A 388 -12.67 0.28 17.36
N GLU A 389 -12.12 1.10 16.46
CA GLU A 389 -12.71 1.30 15.12
C GLU A 389 -12.66 0.05 14.25
N ASN A 390 -11.63 -0.79 14.42
CA ASN A 390 -11.54 -2.08 13.73
C ASN A 390 -12.44 -3.14 14.39
N SER A 391 -12.95 -2.95 15.62
CA SER A 391 -13.78 -3.96 16.31
C SER A 391 -15.08 -4.28 15.58
N VAL A 392 -15.53 -3.39 14.68
CA VAL A 392 -16.71 -3.56 13.82
C VAL A 392 -16.64 -4.81 12.95
N ILE A 393 -15.44 -5.34 12.72
CA ILE A 393 -15.16 -6.61 12.05
C ILE A 393 -15.97 -7.77 12.65
N GLN A 394 -16.24 -7.75 13.95
CA GLN A 394 -17.04 -8.79 14.61
C GLN A 394 -18.48 -8.87 14.08
N TYR A 395 -18.95 -7.80 13.45
CA TYR A 395 -20.26 -7.73 12.83
C TYR A 395 -20.24 -8.14 11.35
N GLU A 396 -19.09 -8.43 10.75
CA GLU A 396 -19.02 -8.84 9.34
C GLU A 396 -19.40 -10.31 9.13
N GLU A 397 -19.81 -10.66 7.90
CA GLU A 397 -20.13 -12.05 7.53
C GLU A 397 -18.90 -12.98 7.56
N ASN A 398 -17.70 -12.43 7.29
CA ASN A 398 -16.46 -13.19 7.31
C ASN A 398 -15.33 -12.43 8.05
N PRO A 399 -15.34 -12.41 9.40
CA PRO A 399 -14.31 -11.75 10.22
C PRO A 399 -12.91 -12.31 10.01
N ASN A 400 -12.78 -13.62 9.70
CA ASN A 400 -11.49 -14.31 9.55
C ASN A 400 -10.64 -13.74 8.40
N ARG A 401 -11.23 -12.91 7.52
CA ARG A 401 -10.50 -12.23 6.45
C ARG A 401 -9.37 -11.34 6.94
N TYR A 402 -9.48 -10.82 8.16
CA TYR A 402 -8.49 -9.92 8.76
C TYR A 402 -7.40 -10.65 9.54
N GLU A 403 -7.53 -11.96 9.79
CA GLU A 403 -6.48 -12.78 10.44
C GLU A 403 -5.17 -12.80 9.63
N LYS A 404 -5.25 -12.55 8.32
CA LYS A 404 -4.09 -12.42 7.44
C LYS A 404 -3.45 -11.03 7.48
N LEU A 405 -4.06 -10.01 8.08
CA LEU A 405 -3.45 -8.69 8.27
C LEU A 405 -2.58 -8.70 9.53
N THR A 406 -1.55 -9.54 9.54
CA THR A 406 -0.47 -9.49 10.53
C THR A 406 0.24 -8.14 10.46
N ASP A 407 0.97 -7.75 11.50
CA ASP A 407 1.80 -6.54 11.48
C ASP A 407 2.71 -6.46 10.24
N GLU A 408 3.31 -7.58 9.82
CA GLU A 408 4.13 -7.66 8.61
C GLU A 408 3.31 -7.28 7.35
N ASN A 409 2.10 -7.82 7.21
CA ASN A 409 1.20 -7.48 6.10
C ASN A 409 0.63 -6.06 6.22
N PHE A 410 0.43 -5.55 7.44
CA PHE A 410 0.02 -4.16 7.65
C PHE A 410 1.14 -3.18 7.28
N ILE A 411 2.41 -3.54 7.48
CA ILE A 411 3.55 -2.75 6.98
C ILE A 411 3.58 -2.78 5.45
N LEU A 412 3.35 -3.94 4.81
CA LEU A 412 3.25 -4.02 3.34
C LEU A 412 2.14 -3.12 2.78
N VAL A 413 0.99 -3.07 3.47
CA VAL A 413 -0.09 -2.14 3.13
C VAL A 413 0.34 -0.69 3.36
N SER A 414 0.93 -0.36 4.51
CA SER A 414 1.37 1.01 4.82
C SER A 414 2.42 1.50 3.81
N MET A 415 3.28 0.59 3.34
CA MET A 415 4.18 0.82 2.22
C MET A 415 3.42 1.05 0.92
N ALA A 416 2.50 0.16 0.56
CA ALA A 416 1.66 0.35 -0.63
C ALA A 416 0.98 1.74 -0.66
N HIS A 417 0.61 2.25 0.50
CA HIS A 417 0.00 3.56 0.70
C HIS A 417 0.99 4.72 0.80
N SER A 418 2.29 4.47 0.93
CA SER A 418 3.29 5.54 1.09
C SER A 418 3.32 6.50 -0.11
N SER A 419 2.92 6.03 -1.30
CA SER A 419 2.76 6.86 -2.49
C SER A 419 1.70 7.94 -2.33
N TYR A 420 0.64 7.64 -1.58
CA TYR A 420 -0.45 8.56 -1.29
C TYR A 420 -0.24 9.36 -0.01
N MET A 421 0.65 8.87 0.87
CA MET A 421 0.90 9.44 2.18
C MET A 421 1.23 10.93 2.14
N LYS A 422 2.10 11.37 1.22
CA LYS A 422 2.43 12.79 1.06
C LYS A 422 1.18 13.64 0.83
N TYR A 423 0.26 13.16 0.01
CA TYR A 423 -0.98 13.86 -0.31
C TYR A 423 -2.00 13.78 0.84
N SER A 424 -2.08 12.65 1.54
CA SER A 424 -2.90 12.50 2.75
C SER A 424 -2.41 13.43 3.87
N GLU A 425 -1.08 13.53 4.09
CA GLU A 425 -0.45 14.46 5.03
C GLU A 425 -0.79 15.92 4.68
N LYS A 426 -0.70 16.27 3.40
CA LYS A 426 -1.05 17.61 2.91
C LYS A 426 -2.53 17.94 3.13
N PHE A 427 -3.43 17.00 2.84
CA PHE A 427 -4.86 17.18 3.10
C PHE A 427 -5.13 17.33 4.60
N ALA A 428 -4.53 16.48 5.44
CA ALA A 428 -4.65 16.56 6.88
C ALA A 428 -4.13 17.90 7.45
N GLU A 429 -3.08 18.47 6.87
CA GLU A 429 -2.60 19.81 7.21
C GLU A 429 -3.62 20.90 6.87
N TYR A 430 -4.27 20.83 5.70
CA TYR A 430 -5.33 21.77 5.33
C TYR A 430 -6.56 21.66 6.24
N LEU A 431 -6.96 20.43 6.58
CA LEU A 431 -8.00 20.19 7.58
C LEU A 431 -7.64 20.84 8.92
N HIS A 432 -6.43 20.56 9.42
CA HIS A 432 -5.93 21.15 10.66
C HIS A 432 -6.00 22.68 10.63
N LYS A 433 -5.53 23.31 9.55
CA LYS A 433 -5.56 24.78 9.36
C LYS A 433 -6.97 25.35 9.38
N GLU A 434 -7.95 24.67 8.79
CA GLU A 434 -9.34 25.14 8.84
C GLU A 434 -9.90 25.01 10.24
N PHE A 435 -9.65 23.88 10.90
CA PHE A 435 -10.26 23.64 12.19
C PHE A 435 -9.70 24.53 13.32
N VAL A 436 -8.40 24.88 13.32
CA VAL A 436 -7.81 25.78 14.35
C VAL A 436 -8.31 27.22 14.28
N LYS A 437 -8.96 27.64 13.20
CA LYS A 437 -9.54 28.99 13.06
C LYS A 437 -10.76 29.21 13.93
N HIS A 438 -11.32 28.15 14.52
CA HIS A 438 -12.63 28.22 15.17
C HIS A 438 -12.51 28.09 16.69
N PRO A 439 -12.81 29.17 17.45
CA PRO A 439 -12.80 29.14 18.90
C PRO A 439 -13.75 28.06 19.43
N GLY A 440 -13.24 27.19 20.31
CA GLY A 440 -14.01 26.11 20.93
C GLY A 440 -13.88 24.74 20.27
N LEU A 441 -13.17 24.62 19.15
CA LEU A 441 -12.79 23.32 18.57
C LEU A 441 -11.31 23.10 18.79
N ASN A 442 -10.97 22.21 19.72
CA ASN A 442 -9.58 21.89 20.01
C ASN A 442 -9.02 20.97 18.93
N SER A 443 -8.04 21.45 18.16
CA SER A 443 -7.28 20.57 17.29
C SER A 443 -6.32 19.73 18.08
N ARG A 444 -6.44 18.41 17.97
CA ARG A 444 -5.48 17.46 18.57
C ARG A 444 -4.43 16.99 17.57
N GLY A 445 -4.46 17.54 16.35
CA GLY A 445 -3.42 17.40 15.34
C GLY A 445 -3.59 16.17 14.45
N VAL A 446 -2.57 15.92 13.63
CA VAL A 446 -2.49 14.77 12.73
C VAL A 446 -1.81 13.61 13.45
N LYS A 447 -2.42 12.44 13.38
CA LYS A 447 -2.00 11.20 14.05
C LYS A 447 -1.89 10.06 13.05
N GLN A 448 -1.33 8.94 13.52
CA GLN A 448 -1.04 7.76 12.72
C GLN A 448 -1.56 6.53 13.47
N ALA A 449 -2.39 5.73 12.82
CA ALA A 449 -2.87 4.48 13.40
C ALA A 449 -3.34 3.46 12.36
N GLY A 450 -3.54 2.23 12.86
CA GLY A 450 -3.77 1.02 12.08
C GLY A 450 -5.18 0.81 11.52
N PHE A 451 -5.83 1.84 10.99
CA PHE A 451 -7.24 1.75 10.59
C PHE A 451 -7.46 0.91 9.33
N TYR A 452 -8.19 -0.20 9.45
CA TYR A 452 -8.45 -1.09 8.32
C TYR A 452 -9.37 -0.48 7.26
N VAL A 453 -10.17 0.52 7.59
CA VAL A 453 -10.95 1.26 6.59
C VAL A 453 -10.04 1.96 5.57
N LEU A 454 -8.87 2.43 6.01
CA LEU A 454 -7.91 3.11 5.15
C LEU A 454 -7.06 2.12 4.36
N VAL A 455 -6.84 0.89 4.85
CA VAL A 455 -6.06 -0.17 4.16
C VAL A 455 -6.54 -0.40 2.72
N GLY A 456 -7.85 -0.39 2.50
CA GLY A 456 -8.43 -0.65 1.18
C GLY A 456 -8.39 0.51 0.20
N ALA A 457 -8.11 1.74 0.63
CA ALA A 457 -8.25 2.94 -0.20
C ALA A 457 -7.01 3.20 -1.08
N SER A 458 -7.07 2.92 -2.39
CA SER A 458 -5.92 3.12 -3.29
C SER A 458 -5.78 4.57 -3.79
N MET A 459 -5.94 5.54 -2.88
CA MET A 459 -5.88 6.98 -3.13
C MET A 459 -5.51 7.72 -1.82
N PRO A 460 -5.21 9.04 -1.85
CA PRO A 460 -5.10 9.83 -0.62
C PRO A 460 -6.30 9.61 0.29
N SER A 461 -6.05 9.33 1.56
CA SER A 461 -7.08 8.87 2.50
C SER A 461 -6.82 9.36 3.92
N VAL A 462 -7.88 9.80 4.60
CA VAL A 462 -7.83 10.19 6.02
C VAL A 462 -9.03 9.62 6.77
N LEU A 463 -8.85 9.36 8.07
CA LEU A 463 -9.95 9.18 9.02
C LEU A 463 -10.02 10.42 9.91
N ILE A 464 -11.22 10.98 10.08
CA ILE A 464 -11.46 12.17 10.86
C ILE A 464 -12.30 11.79 12.08
N GLU A 465 -11.76 12.00 13.27
CA GLU A 465 -12.51 11.99 14.52
C GLU A 465 -13.08 13.37 14.75
N SER A 466 -14.40 13.52 14.64
CA SER A 466 -15.07 14.83 14.63
C SER A 466 -15.15 15.50 16.00
N GLY A 467 -14.94 14.73 17.06
CA GLY A 467 -15.00 15.14 18.48
C GLY A 467 -15.20 13.94 19.39
N PHE A 468 -15.23 14.15 20.70
CA PHE A 468 -15.42 13.09 21.69
C PHE A 468 -16.88 13.00 22.15
N LEU A 469 -17.60 11.95 21.79
CA LEU A 469 -18.98 11.73 22.28
C LEU A 469 -19.04 11.49 23.79
N SER A 470 -17.92 11.11 24.41
CA SER A 470 -17.79 11.05 25.87
C SER A 470 -17.65 12.42 26.54
N ASN A 471 -17.49 13.51 25.78
CA ASN A 471 -17.44 14.88 26.28
C ASN A 471 -18.78 15.58 26.06
N SER A 472 -19.30 16.25 27.10
CA SER A 472 -20.61 16.89 27.05
C SER A 472 -20.70 18.05 26.05
N GLY A 473 -19.61 18.78 25.83
CA GLY A 473 -19.55 19.88 24.88
C GLY A 473 -19.57 19.38 23.43
N ASP A 474 -18.66 18.47 23.10
CA ASP A 474 -18.58 17.86 21.77
C ASP A 474 -19.85 17.09 21.43
N ALA A 475 -20.36 16.25 22.35
CA ALA A 475 -21.59 15.50 22.13
C ALA A 475 -22.77 16.43 21.85
N LYS A 476 -22.92 17.52 22.60
CA LYS A 476 -23.97 18.53 22.36
C LYS A 476 -23.81 19.21 21.00
N HIS A 477 -22.58 19.56 20.63
CA HIS A 477 -22.30 20.20 19.34
C HIS A 477 -22.59 19.27 18.18
N LEU A 478 -22.01 18.06 18.19
CA LEU A 478 -22.13 17.05 17.13
C LEU A 478 -23.54 16.44 17.01
N SER A 479 -24.35 16.53 18.06
CA SER A 479 -25.77 16.12 17.99
C SER A 479 -26.69 17.19 17.41
N SER A 480 -26.21 18.43 17.22
CA SER A 480 -27.00 19.52 16.68
C SER A 480 -26.83 19.66 15.17
N ASP A 481 -27.91 20.01 14.47
CA ASP A 481 -27.87 20.21 13.01
C ASP A 481 -26.85 21.30 12.62
N SER A 482 -26.80 22.39 13.38
CA SER A 482 -25.86 23.48 13.17
C SER A 482 -24.41 23.07 13.42
N GLY A 483 -24.13 22.27 14.44
CA GLY A 483 -22.79 21.76 14.70
C GLY A 483 -22.30 20.79 13.62
N GLN A 484 -23.17 19.89 13.17
CA GLN A 484 -22.87 18.98 12.05
C GLN A 484 -22.63 19.73 10.75
N GLN A 485 -23.47 20.73 10.45
CA GLN A 485 -23.32 21.61 9.29
C GLN A 485 -22.01 22.37 9.33
N LYS A 486 -21.68 22.97 10.48
CA LYS A 486 -20.45 23.72 10.66
C LYS A 486 -19.21 22.83 10.51
N PHE A 487 -19.25 21.61 11.05
CA PHE A 487 -18.17 20.65 10.88
C PHE A 487 -17.97 20.26 9.41
N ALA A 488 -19.06 19.97 8.69
CA ALA A 488 -19.02 19.69 7.26
C ALA A 488 -18.43 20.86 6.45
N GLU A 489 -18.74 22.11 6.82
CA GLU A 489 -18.15 23.31 6.21
C GLU A 489 -16.65 23.40 6.40
N TYR A 490 -16.12 23.03 7.57
CA TYR A 490 -14.67 23.02 7.80
C TYR A 490 -13.96 21.99 6.94
N VAL A 491 -14.50 20.77 6.88
CA VAL A 491 -13.94 19.71 6.03
C VAL A 491 -14.00 20.14 4.57
N PHE A 492 -15.12 20.71 4.12
CA PHE A 492 -15.27 21.24 2.77
C PHE A 492 -14.26 22.35 2.44
N ASN A 493 -14.02 23.29 3.36
CA ASN A 493 -12.99 24.32 3.18
C ASN A 493 -11.60 23.72 3.07
N GLY A 494 -11.30 22.68 3.85
CA GLY A 494 -10.04 21.92 3.76
C GLY A 494 -9.89 21.24 2.40
N ILE A 495 -10.98 20.64 1.88
CA ILE A 495 -11.00 20.01 0.55
C ILE A 495 -10.70 21.03 -0.55
N LYS A 496 -11.32 22.22 -0.52
CA LYS A 496 -11.04 23.27 -1.51
C LYS A 496 -9.56 23.65 -1.54
N LYS A 497 -8.97 23.88 -0.36
CA LYS A 497 -7.54 24.23 -0.25
C LYS A 497 -6.61 23.11 -0.66
N TYR A 498 -6.98 21.88 -0.35
CA TYR A 498 -6.24 20.71 -0.78
C TYR A 498 -6.31 20.53 -2.30
N ARG A 499 -7.48 20.69 -2.92
CA ARG A 499 -7.65 20.61 -4.38
C ARG A 499 -6.78 21.63 -5.10
N GLU A 500 -6.84 22.91 -4.69
CA GLU A 500 -5.97 23.97 -5.23
C GLU A 500 -4.49 23.54 -5.21
N SER A 501 -4.07 22.95 -4.10
CA SER A 501 -2.69 22.50 -3.88
C SER A 501 -2.31 21.25 -4.67
N TYR A 502 -3.26 20.33 -4.84
CA TYR A 502 -3.10 19.08 -5.57
C TYR A 502 -2.97 19.36 -7.06
N GLU A 503 -3.84 20.21 -7.62
CA GLU A 503 -3.79 20.61 -9.03
C GLU A 503 -2.48 21.34 -9.38
N LEU A 504 -2.00 22.25 -8.51
CA LEU A 504 -0.71 22.91 -8.71
C LEU A 504 0.47 21.94 -8.72
N GLU A 505 0.45 20.95 -7.82
CA GLU A 505 1.50 19.94 -7.74
C GLU A 505 1.51 19.05 -8.99
N MET A 506 0.33 18.65 -9.47
CA MET A 506 0.18 17.87 -10.71
C MET A 506 0.54 18.65 -11.98
N GLN A 507 0.47 19.99 -11.96
CA GLN A 507 0.97 20.84 -13.06
C GLN A 507 2.50 20.99 -13.06
N SER A 508 3.15 20.80 -11.89
CA SER A 508 4.59 20.99 -11.71
C SER A 508 5.42 19.72 -11.96
N GLU A 509 4.78 18.55 -11.93
CA GLU A 509 5.36 17.24 -12.27
C GLU A 509 5.28 16.96 -13.79
#